data_AF-A0A7R7VVN3-F1
#
_entry.id   AF-A0A7R7VVN3-F1
#
_cell.length_a   1.000
_cell.length_b   1.000
_cell.length_c   1.000
_cell.angle_alpha   90.00
_cell.angle_beta   90.00
_cell.angle_gamma   90.00
#
_symmetry.space_group_name_H-M   'P 1'
#
loop_
_entity.id
_entity.type
_entity.pdbx_description
1 polymer ?
#
loop_
_entity_poly.entity_id
_entity_poly.type
_entity_poly.pdbx_seq_one_letter_code
_entity_poly.pdbx_strand_id
1 'polypeptide(L)'
;MAEPITKIHKGRQRRPRVPESQRKRAAQACLPCRQHKEKCGGGNPCPRCQQHQRTCRYESTGRRPVPVRNDVPDDGVPVGWKAKELQMKRIITHFLGDVSFETSDLQQIADTLDNGRNWSDTDSLESHDATLTNDYSIDPLSTSTMHYSGELSHWNFSRMLERRLRSLGNSTGQDKDHDHVEGFFRATALQSSGSCVALAKAYFPPKHIAEFLTNAFLTFGETNYFYFHEATFREKLEFYYTIEHPLSINDAGWICTLLMTFAIGTQFAHMQTKPTPARAAAVEDSPDDQIGLELYRFSCRLIPDLITAASVETVQAFLLLGVYTLPIDTSGLAYIYYGLAIKMAIQNGMHRKLSEGNVAPEIMEIRNRLWWSAYSLER
;
A
#
# COMPACT_ATOMS: atom_id res chain seq x y z
N MET A 1 50.21 -18.01 18.46
CA MET A 1 49.83 -18.70 17.21
C MET A 1 48.37 -19.06 17.33
N ALA A 2 47.48 -18.31 16.67
CA ALA A 2 46.05 -18.53 16.72
C ALA A 2 45.61 -19.12 15.37
N GLU A 3 45.02 -20.31 15.38
CA GLU A 3 44.41 -20.94 14.20
C GLU A 3 42.97 -20.43 14.00
N PRO A 4 42.52 -20.22 12.76
CA PRO A 4 41.17 -19.72 12.49
C PRO A 4 40.16 -20.87 12.39
N ILE A 5 39.10 -20.82 13.20
CA ILE A 5 37.95 -21.72 13.07
C ILE A 5 37.01 -21.17 12.00
N THR A 6 37.00 -21.84 10.84
CA THR A 6 36.05 -21.60 9.74
C THR A 6 34.64 -22.09 10.14
N LYS A 7 33.66 -21.18 10.20
CA LYS A 7 32.25 -21.53 10.41
C LYS A 7 31.60 -21.92 9.08
N ILE A 8 31.37 -23.22 8.90
CA ILE A 8 30.55 -23.77 7.81
C ILE A 8 29.07 -23.60 8.17
N HIS A 9 28.32 -22.82 7.39
CA HIS A 9 26.87 -22.72 7.50
C HIS A 9 26.19 -24.00 7.00
N LYS A 10 25.74 -24.86 7.91
CA LYS A 10 24.87 -26.00 7.58
C LYS A 10 23.44 -25.50 7.31
N GLY A 11 22.92 -25.78 6.11
CA GLY A 11 21.54 -25.51 5.73
C GLY A 11 20.53 -26.12 6.71
N ARG A 12 19.38 -25.43 6.90
CA ARG A 12 18.30 -25.83 7.80
C ARG A 12 17.83 -27.26 7.49
N GLN A 13 18.27 -28.24 8.29
CA GLN A 13 17.71 -29.59 8.24
C GLN A 13 16.29 -29.57 8.81
N ARG A 14 15.34 -30.16 8.06
CA ARG A 14 13.96 -30.35 8.52
C ARG A 14 13.97 -31.27 9.74
N ARG A 15 13.39 -30.80 10.86
CA ARG A 15 13.31 -31.59 12.10
C ARG A 15 12.61 -32.94 11.86
N PRO A 16 13.08 -34.05 12.46
CA PRO A 16 12.44 -35.35 12.36
C PRO A 16 10.98 -35.33 12.82
N ARG A 17 10.11 -36.09 12.14
CA ARG A 17 8.69 -36.19 12.46
C ARG A 17 8.53 -36.93 13.78
N VAL A 18 7.99 -36.25 14.81
CA VAL A 18 7.77 -36.84 16.14
C VAL A 18 6.81 -38.05 16.05
N PRO A 19 7.15 -39.21 16.65
CA PRO A 19 6.29 -40.39 16.70
C PRO A 19 4.91 -40.07 17.27
N GLU A 20 3.86 -40.74 16.79
CA GLU A 20 2.47 -40.42 17.16
C GLU A 20 2.19 -40.57 18.66
N SER A 21 2.85 -41.52 19.33
CA SER A 21 2.75 -41.74 20.78
C SER A 21 3.30 -40.58 21.63
N GLN A 22 4.19 -39.74 21.08
CA GLN A 22 4.82 -38.62 21.79
C GLN A 22 4.16 -37.27 21.47
N ARG A 23 3.14 -37.24 20.61
CA ARG A 23 2.46 -36.00 20.22
C ARG A 23 1.48 -35.56 21.30
N LYS A 24 1.87 -34.56 22.09
CA LYS A 24 0.98 -33.87 23.05
C LYS A 24 -0.15 -33.04 22.40
N ARG A 25 -0.19 -32.94 21.06
CA ARG A 25 -1.19 -32.18 20.30
C ARG A 25 -1.66 -33.01 19.10
N ALA A 26 -2.97 -33.02 18.85
CA ALA A 26 -3.56 -33.67 17.70
C ALA A 26 -3.08 -33.00 16.39
N ALA A 27 -2.75 -33.81 15.38
CA ALA A 27 -2.33 -33.29 14.06
C ALA A 27 -3.50 -32.62 13.32
N GLN A 28 -4.72 -33.12 13.51
CA GLN A 28 -5.96 -32.55 13.01
C GLN A 28 -6.98 -32.55 14.15
N ALA A 29 -7.70 -31.45 14.33
CA ALA A 29 -8.84 -31.38 15.24
C ALA A 29 -10.09 -31.94 14.54
N CYS A 30 -10.93 -32.68 15.26
CA CYS A 30 -12.21 -33.15 14.73
C CYS A 30 -13.17 -31.96 14.46
N LEU A 31 -14.16 -32.17 13.58
CA LEU A 31 -15.12 -31.13 13.20
C LEU A 31 -15.90 -30.55 14.40
N PRO A 32 -16.39 -31.35 15.37
CA PRO A 32 -17.06 -30.81 16.55
C PRO A 32 -16.15 -29.91 17.41
N CYS A 33 -14.91 -30.32 17.68
CA CYS A 33 -13.98 -29.47 18.45
C CYS A 33 -13.62 -28.18 17.70
N ARG A 34 -13.54 -28.20 16.36
CA ARG A 34 -13.38 -26.99 15.54
C ARG A 34 -14.59 -26.07 15.67
N GLN A 35 -15.80 -26.61 15.55
CA GLN A 35 -17.05 -25.84 15.61
C GLN A 35 -17.23 -25.15 16.97
N HIS A 36 -16.86 -25.83 18.06
CA HIS A 36 -16.93 -25.28 19.42
C HIS A 36 -15.67 -24.50 19.84
N LYS A 37 -14.67 -24.31 18.96
CA LYS A 37 -13.40 -23.63 19.25
C LYS A 37 -12.67 -24.19 20.49
N GLU A 38 -12.76 -25.49 20.69
CA GLU A 38 -12.21 -26.21 21.84
C GLU A 38 -10.97 -27.03 21.44
N LYS A 39 -10.02 -27.21 22.38
CA LYS A 39 -8.79 -28.00 22.13
C LYS A 39 -9.12 -29.48 21.93
N CYS A 40 -8.79 -30.01 20.74
CA CYS A 40 -8.96 -31.43 20.41
C CYS A 40 -7.79 -32.27 20.93
N GLY A 41 -8.09 -33.36 21.64
CA GLY A 41 -7.10 -34.34 22.12
C GLY A 41 -6.59 -35.31 21.06
N GLY A 42 -7.25 -35.40 19.90
CA GLY A 42 -6.95 -36.41 18.87
C GLY A 42 -7.56 -37.78 19.21
N GLY A 43 -7.49 -38.74 18.28
CA GLY A 43 -8.16 -40.05 18.39
C GLY A 43 -9.55 -40.08 17.75
N ASN A 44 -10.04 -41.27 17.42
CA ASN A 44 -11.37 -41.46 16.84
C ASN A 44 -12.15 -42.53 17.63
N PRO A 45 -13.05 -42.17 18.55
CA PRO A 45 -13.45 -40.80 18.94
C PRO A 45 -12.38 -40.07 19.77
N CYS A 46 -12.34 -38.74 19.73
CA CYS A 46 -11.43 -37.97 20.57
C CYS A 46 -11.94 -37.92 22.03
N PRO A 47 -11.06 -37.83 23.06
CA PRO A 47 -11.46 -37.88 24.47
C PRO A 47 -12.53 -36.87 24.86
N ARG A 48 -12.50 -35.68 24.23
CA ARG A 48 -13.45 -34.60 24.48
C ARG A 48 -14.82 -34.88 23.86
N CYS A 49 -14.87 -35.40 22.63
CA CYS A 49 -16.12 -35.83 22.02
C CYS A 49 -16.72 -37.02 22.78
N GLN A 50 -15.90 -37.91 23.34
CA GLN A 50 -16.35 -38.99 24.20
C GLN A 50 -16.96 -38.47 25.51
N GLN A 51 -16.31 -37.51 26.17
CA GLN A 51 -16.81 -36.92 27.41
C GLN A 51 -18.13 -36.15 27.22
N HIS A 52 -18.27 -35.42 26.11
CA HIS A 52 -19.47 -34.63 25.82
C HIS A 52 -20.51 -35.38 24.97
N GLN A 53 -20.34 -36.70 24.76
CA GLN A 53 -21.23 -37.54 23.96
C GLN A 53 -21.55 -36.95 22.57
N ARG A 54 -20.53 -36.35 21.92
CA ARG A 54 -20.65 -35.75 20.57
C ARG A 54 -20.16 -36.74 19.51
N THR A 55 -20.81 -36.76 18.34
CA THR A 55 -20.37 -37.56 17.20
C THR A 55 -19.03 -37.05 16.65
N CYS A 56 -17.94 -37.74 16.95
CA CYS A 56 -16.60 -37.36 16.50
C CYS A 56 -16.41 -37.70 15.03
N ARG A 57 -16.24 -36.68 14.17
CA ARG A 57 -15.95 -36.84 12.74
C ARG A 57 -14.76 -36.00 12.31
N TYR A 58 -13.95 -36.52 11.39
CA TYR A 58 -12.82 -35.85 10.78
C TYR A 58 -13.10 -35.65 9.28
N GLU A 59 -12.55 -34.59 8.71
CA GLU A 59 -12.66 -34.33 7.28
C GLU A 59 -11.75 -35.31 6.54
N SER A 60 -12.34 -36.18 5.72
CA SER A 60 -11.59 -37.12 4.89
C SER A 60 -10.89 -36.33 3.79
N THR A 61 -9.61 -36.00 4.00
CA THR A 61 -8.76 -35.57 2.90
C THR A 61 -8.53 -36.79 2.01
N GLY A 62 -9.39 -36.97 1.01
CA GLY A 62 -9.23 -38.00 -0.01
C GLY A 62 -7.91 -37.78 -0.75
N ARG A 63 -6.90 -38.59 -0.44
CA ARG A 63 -5.85 -38.87 -1.41
C ARG A 63 -6.53 -39.60 -2.55
N ARG A 64 -6.64 -38.96 -3.71
CA ARG A 64 -7.09 -39.60 -4.95
C ARG A 64 -6.21 -40.83 -5.21
N PRO A 65 -6.75 -42.04 -5.34
CA PRO A 65 -6.02 -43.17 -5.91
C PRO A 65 -5.73 -42.85 -7.37
N VAL A 66 -4.48 -43.05 -7.81
CA VAL A 66 -4.11 -43.03 -9.23
C VAL A 66 -4.87 -44.16 -9.92
N PRO A 67 -5.64 -43.92 -10.99
CA PRO A 67 -6.31 -45.00 -11.70
C PRO A 67 -5.27 -45.79 -12.49
N VAL A 68 -5.13 -47.07 -12.16
CA VAL A 68 -4.48 -48.07 -13.02
C VAL A 68 -5.42 -48.30 -14.21
N ARG A 69 -4.89 -48.14 -15.43
CA ARG A 69 -5.58 -48.48 -16.68
C ARG A 69 -5.87 -49.98 -16.69
N ASN A 70 -7.14 -50.34 -16.74
CA ASN A 70 -7.57 -51.64 -17.26
C ASN A 70 -8.56 -51.37 -18.40
N ASP A 71 -8.16 -51.81 -19.58
CA ASP A 71 -8.94 -51.82 -20.81
C ASP A 71 -10.09 -52.83 -20.69
N VAL A 72 -11.33 -52.37 -20.83
CA VAL A 72 -12.49 -53.20 -21.20
C VAL A 72 -13.41 -52.35 -22.11
N PRO A 73 -13.95 -52.92 -23.21
CA PRO A 73 -14.68 -52.15 -24.23
C PRO A 73 -16.14 -51.93 -23.81
N ASP A 74 -16.69 -50.75 -24.11
CA ASP A 74 -18.08 -50.40 -23.77
C ASP A 74 -18.80 -49.76 -24.97
N ASP A 75 -19.58 -50.59 -25.67
CA ASP A 75 -20.77 -50.18 -26.41
C ASP A 75 -21.88 -49.88 -25.39
N GLY A 76 -22.14 -48.60 -25.10
CA GLY A 76 -23.27 -48.22 -24.25
C GLY A 76 -23.21 -46.78 -23.73
N VAL A 77 -23.84 -45.84 -24.42
CA VAL A 77 -23.92 -44.42 -24.00
C VAL A 77 -24.61 -44.31 -22.62
N PRO A 78 -23.93 -43.82 -21.56
CA PRO A 78 -24.54 -43.73 -20.23
C PRO A 78 -25.55 -42.59 -20.15
N VAL A 79 -26.71 -42.87 -19.56
CA VAL A 79 -27.89 -41.99 -19.44
C VAL A 79 -27.64 -40.67 -18.64
N GLY A 80 -26.44 -40.45 -18.09
CA GLY A 80 -26.09 -39.28 -17.27
C GLY A 80 -25.59 -38.03 -18.02
N TRP A 81 -25.24 -38.13 -19.30
CA TRP A 81 -24.58 -37.03 -20.03
C TRP A 81 -25.56 -35.94 -20.47
N LYS A 82 -26.79 -36.32 -20.85
CA LYS A 82 -27.85 -35.35 -21.23
C LYS A 82 -28.26 -34.43 -20.08
N ALA A 83 -28.27 -34.94 -18.84
CA ALA A 83 -28.61 -34.14 -17.66
C ALA A 83 -27.51 -33.11 -17.34
N LYS A 84 -26.23 -33.50 -17.48
CA LYS A 84 -25.10 -32.59 -17.34
C LYS A 84 -25.09 -31.53 -18.44
N GLU A 85 -25.36 -31.92 -19.68
CA GLU A 85 -25.46 -31.01 -20.82
C GLU A 85 -26.53 -29.95 -20.59
N LEU A 86 -27.71 -30.34 -20.09
CA LEU A 86 -28.80 -29.41 -19.79
C LEU A 86 -28.43 -28.43 -18.66
N GLN A 87 -27.74 -28.90 -17.62
CA GLN A 87 -27.25 -28.01 -16.54
C GLN A 87 -26.15 -27.07 -17.04
N MET A 88 -25.26 -27.56 -17.90
CA MET A 88 -24.21 -26.74 -18.52
C MET A 88 -24.80 -25.64 -19.39
N LYS A 89 -25.79 -25.97 -20.24
CA LYS A 89 -26.52 -24.98 -21.06
C LYS A 89 -27.15 -23.90 -20.19
N ARG A 90 -27.80 -24.27 -19.09
CA ARG A 90 -28.39 -23.30 -18.14
C ARG A 90 -27.37 -22.36 -17.51
N ILE A 91 -26.21 -22.90 -17.08
CA ILE A 91 -25.13 -22.09 -16.51
C ILE A 91 -24.60 -21.13 -17.56
N ILE A 92 -24.29 -21.62 -18.76
CA ILE A 92 -23.73 -20.81 -19.85
C ILE A 92 -24.70 -19.70 -20.27
N THR A 93 -25.98 -20.01 -20.43
CA THR A 93 -27.02 -19.01 -20.80
C THR A 93 -27.14 -17.91 -19.74
N HIS A 94 -26.97 -18.25 -18.46
CA HIS A 94 -27.03 -17.27 -17.37
C HIS A 94 -25.86 -16.26 -17.39
N PHE A 95 -24.66 -16.69 -17.78
CA PHE A 95 -23.46 -15.84 -17.79
C PHE A 95 -23.21 -15.14 -19.12
N LEU A 96 -23.61 -15.73 -20.24
CA LEU A 96 -23.28 -15.25 -21.59
C LEU A 96 -24.49 -14.74 -22.39
N GLY A 97 -25.72 -14.83 -21.85
CA GLY A 97 -26.95 -14.45 -22.54
C GLY A 97 -27.48 -15.54 -23.49
N ASP A 98 -28.32 -15.16 -24.45
CA ASP A 98 -28.87 -16.07 -25.47
C ASP A 98 -27.78 -16.48 -26.47
N VAL A 99 -27.02 -17.51 -26.10
CA VAL A 99 -26.00 -18.12 -26.96
C VAL A 99 -26.58 -19.38 -27.59
N SER A 100 -26.45 -19.51 -28.91
CA SER A 100 -26.80 -20.74 -29.62
C SER A 100 -25.89 -21.89 -29.16
N PHE A 101 -26.51 -23.02 -28.81
CA PHE A 101 -25.81 -24.24 -28.41
C PHE A 101 -25.74 -25.26 -29.55
N GLU A 102 -25.89 -24.79 -30.79
CA GLU A 102 -25.61 -25.63 -31.96
C GLU A 102 -24.12 -25.93 -32.04
N THR A 103 -23.79 -27.15 -32.45
CA THR A 103 -22.41 -27.65 -32.47
C THR A 103 -21.49 -26.82 -33.36
N SER A 104 -22.01 -26.21 -34.43
CA SER A 104 -21.26 -25.32 -35.33
C SER A 104 -20.86 -24.01 -34.65
N ASP A 105 -21.76 -23.41 -33.89
CA ASP A 105 -21.54 -22.13 -33.22
C ASP A 105 -20.58 -22.29 -32.04
N LEU A 106 -20.71 -23.41 -31.30
CA LEU A 106 -19.80 -23.77 -30.22
C LEU A 106 -18.38 -24.09 -30.73
N GLN A 107 -18.25 -24.72 -31.91
CA GLN A 107 -16.95 -24.91 -32.56
C GLN A 107 -16.32 -23.59 -32.93
N GLN A 108 -17.10 -22.67 -33.53
CA GLN A 108 -16.58 -21.36 -33.91
C GLN A 108 -16.11 -20.55 -32.69
N ILE A 109 -16.85 -20.58 -31.58
CA ILE A 109 -16.46 -19.93 -30.33
C ILE A 109 -15.17 -20.57 -29.75
N ALA A 110 -15.06 -21.90 -29.77
CA ALA A 110 -13.87 -22.61 -29.30
C ALA A 110 -12.63 -22.26 -30.16
N ASP A 111 -12.78 -22.28 -31.48
CA ASP A 111 -11.70 -21.94 -32.42
C ASP A 111 -11.26 -20.47 -32.26
N THR A 112 -12.18 -19.57 -31.91
CA THR A 112 -11.85 -18.16 -31.66
C THR A 112 -11.06 -17.98 -30.36
N LEU A 113 -11.38 -18.76 -29.32
CA LEU A 113 -10.67 -18.78 -28.04
C LEU A 113 -9.27 -19.40 -28.16
N ASP A 114 -9.13 -20.45 -28.96
CA ASP A 114 -7.84 -21.10 -29.21
C ASP A 114 -6.93 -20.23 -30.09
N ASN A 115 -7.49 -19.51 -31.07
CA ASN A 115 -6.72 -18.58 -31.91
C ASN A 115 -6.33 -17.28 -31.18
N GLY A 116 -7.13 -16.81 -30.21
CA GLY A 116 -6.81 -15.63 -29.40
C GLY A 116 -5.62 -15.83 -28.43
N ARG A 117 -5.16 -17.07 -28.25
CA ARG A 117 -4.02 -17.42 -27.39
C ARG A 117 -2.66 -17.39 -28.08
N ASN A 118 -2.60 -17.07 -29.37
CA ASN A 118 -1.38 -17.17 -30.17
C ASN A 118 -0.58 -15.85 -30.30
N TRP A 119 -0.60 -14.98 -29.29
CA TRP A 119 0.34 -13.86 -29.21
C TRP A 119 1.53 -14.23 -28.32
N SER A 120 2.56 -14.78 -28.96
CA SER A 120 3.96 -14.93 -28.51
C SER A 120 4.20 -15.34 -27.06
N ASP A 121 4.33 -16.66 -26.89
CA ASP A 121 5.00 -17.35 -25.79
C ASP A 121 6.46 -16.90 -25.63
N THR A 122 6.70 -15.98 -24.70
CA THR A 122 7.93 -15.93 -23.90
C THR A 122 7.61 -15.31 -22.55
N ASP A 123 6.80 -15.98 -21.72
CA ASP A 123 7.09 -16.00 -20.29
C ASP A 123 6.58 -17.27 -19.62
N SER A 124 7.32 -17.69 -18.63
CA SER A 124 7.38 -19.06 -18.14
C SER A 124 6.32 -19.30 -17.07
N LEU A 125 5.41 -20.24 -17.32
CA LEU A 125 4.80 -21.14 -16.33
C LEU A 125 4.38 -20.52 -14.96
N GLU A 126 3.22 -19.86 -14.92
CA GLU A 126 2.44 -19.79 -13.68
C GLU A 126 1.25 -20.75 -13.73
N SER A 127 1.35 -21.76 -12.88
CA SER A 127 0.28 -22.68 -12.52
C SER A 127 -0.97 -21.91 -12.08
N HIS A 128 -2.12 -22.30 -12.62
CA HIS A 128 -3.45 -21.93 -12.12
C HIS A 128 -3.61 -22.23 -10.63
N ASP A 129 -3.24 -21.27 -9.79
CA ASP A 129 -3.91 -21.05 -8.51
C ASP A 129 -5.00 -20.00 -8.76
N ALA A 130 -6.14 -20.14 -8.09
CA ALA A 130 -7.19 -19.13 -8.10
C ALA A 130 -6.74 -17.95 -7.22
N THR A 131 -5.64 -17.30 -7.59
CA THR A 131 -5.13 -16.09 -6.95
C THR A 131 -6.09 -14.95 -7.27
N LEU A 132 -6.59 -14.33 -6.21
CA LEU A 132 -7.19 -13.00 -6.19
C LEU A 132 -6.48 -12.12 -7.23
N THR A 133 -7.15 -11.80 -8.34
CA THR A 133 -6.74 -10.69 -9.17
C THR A 133 -6.76 -9.47 -8.25
N ASN A 134 -5.58 -8.95 -7.91
CA ASN A 134 -5.36 -7.74 -7.11
C ASN A 134 -6.07 -6.56 -7.79
N ASP A 135 -7.38 -6.44 -7.61
CA ASP A 135 -8.22 -5.40 -8.19
C ASP A 135 -8.05 -4.16 -7.30
N TYR A 136 -6.91 -3.47 -7.45
CA TYR A 136 -6.66 -2.17 -6.86
C TYR A 136 -6.73 -1.08 -7.94
N SER A 137 -7.17 0.11 -7.55
CA SER A 137 -7.18 1.28 -8.44
C SER A 137 -6.28 2.37 -7.88
N ILE A 138 -5.61 3.10 -8.78
CA ILE A 138 -4.85 4.31 -8.48
C ILE A 138 -5.34 5.39 -9.44
N ASP A 139 -6.16 6.29 -8.93
CA ASP A 139 -6.77 7.35 -9.74
C ASP A 139 -6.04 8.68 -9.47
N PRO A 140 -5.51 9.38 -10.50
CA PRO A 140 -4.92 10.70 -10.32
C PRO A 140 -6.00 11.74 -10.00
N LEU A 141 -5.84 12.46 -8.89
CA LEU A 141 -6.70 13.60 -8.53
C LEU A 141 -6.04 14.93 -8.91
N SER A 142 -4.72 14.99 -8.77
CA SER A 142 -3.89 16.11 -9.20
C SER A 142 -2.49 15.59 -9.57
N THR A 143 -1.61 16.49 -10.01
CA THR A 143 -0.21 16.16 -10.32
C THR A 143 0.53 15.50 -9.15
N SER A 144 0.18 15.86 -7.91
CA SER A 144 0.86 15.37 -6.70
C SER A 144 0.00 14.49 -5.80
N THR A 145 -1.29 14.37 -6.09
CA THR A 145 -2.24 13.62 -5.26
C THR A 145 -2.84 12.48 -6.07
N MET A 146 -2.62 11.26 -5.60
CA MET A 146 -3.22 10.07 -6.18
C MET A 146 -4.10 9.40 -5.15
N HIS A 147 -5.17 8.75 -5.59
CA HIS A 147 -6.05 8.00 -4.71
C HIS A 147 -5.84 6.51 -4.91
N TYR A 148 -5.39 5.83 -3.87
CA TYR A 148 -5.27 4.37 -3.88
C TYR A 148 -6.46 3.69 -3.21
N SER A 149 -7.09 2.76 -3.93
CA SER A 149 -8.09 1.85 -3.39
C SER A 149 -7.61 0.41 -3.53
N GLY A 150 -7.24 -0.20 -2.41
CA GLY A 150 -6.84 -1.60 -2.36
C GLY A 150 -8.02 -2.57 -2.49
N GLU A 151 -7.70 -3.84 -2.74
CA GLU A 151 -8.66 -4.94 -2.98
C GLU A 151 -9.76 -5.09 -1.91
N LEU A 152 -9.48 -4.73 -0.65
CA LEU A 152 -10.43 -4.78 0.48
C LEU A 152 -10.99 -3.40 0.88
N SER A 153 -10.76 -2.37 0.07
CA SER A 153 -11.22 -1.01 0.40
C SER A 153 -12.74 -0.90 0.34
N HIS A 154 -13.31 -0.07 1.23
CA HIS A 154 -14.73 0.28 1.18
C HIS A 154 -15.15 0.86 -0.17
N TRP A 155 -14.25 1.56 -0.85
CA TRP A 155 -14.47 2.08 -2.19
C TRP A 155 -14.62 0.98 -3.23
N ASN A 156 -13.70 0.02 -3.28
CA ASN A 156 -13.80 -1.10 -4.22
C ASN A 156 -15.06 -1.94 -3.95
N PHE A 157 -15.41 -2.15 -2.68
CA PHE A 157 -16.67 -2.80 -2.32
C PHE A 157 -17.90 -2.01 -2.82
N SER A 158 -17.90 -0.68 -2.63
CA SER A 158 -19.01 0.18 -3.07
C SER A 158 -19.14 0.20 -4.59
N ARG A 159 -18.02 0.34 -5.33
CA ARG A 159 -17.98 0.25 -6.79
C ARG A 159 -18.42 -1.13 -7.29
N MET A 160 -18.03 -2.20 -6.62
CA MET A 160 -18.47 -3.56 -6.95
C MET A 160 -19.99 -3.69 -6.78
N LEU A 161 -20.54 -3.18 -5.67
CA LEU A 161 -21.98 -3.17 -5.43
C LEU A 161 -22.73 -2.35 -6.49
N GLU A 162 -22.21 -1.17 -6.83
CA GLU A 162 -22.78 -0.29 -7.86
C GLU A 162 -22.81 -0.98 -9.23
N ARG A 163 -21.69 -1.58 -9.66
CA ARG A 163 -21.62 -2.36 -10.91
C ARG A 163 -22.64 -3.50 -10.91
N ARG A 164 -22.81 -4.19 -9.78
CA ARG A 164 -23.78 -5.29 -9.64
C ARG A 164 -25.22 -4.79 -9.70
N LEU A 165 -25.55 -3.68 -9.03
CA LEU A 165 -26.88 -3.06 -9.08
C LEU A 165 -27.22 -2.61 -10.50
N ARG A 166 -26.27 -1.97 -11.20
CA ARG A 166 -26.43 -1.61 -12.62
C ARG A 166 -26.66 -2.83 -13.51
N SER A 167 -25.95 -3.94 -13.27
CA SER A 167 -26.16 -5.19 -14.04
C SER A 167 -27.52 -5.86 -13.81
N LEU A 168 -28.14 -5.62 -12.65
CA LEU A 168 -29.48 -6.12 -12.32
C LEU A 168 -30.59 -5.18 -12.83
N GLY A 169 -30.25 -3.95 -13.23
CA GLY A 169 -31.18 -2.85 -13.49
C GLY A 169 -31.58 -2.63 -14.96
N ASN A 170 -31.37 -3.57 -15.89
CA ASN A 170 -31.77 -3.37 -17.29
C ASN A 170 -33.24 -3.75 -17.53
N SER A 171 -34.17 -2.84 -17.20
CA SER A 171 -35.40 -2.61 -17.98
C SER A 171 -36.14 -1.36 -17.50
N THR A 172 -35.77 -0.19 -18.04
CA THR A 172 -36.67 0.77 -18.71
C THR A 172 -35.98 2.14 -18.84
N GLY A 173 -35.96 2.64 -20.07
CA GLY A 173 -36.06 4.06 -20.42
C GLY A 173 -35.14 5.08 -19.75
N GLN A 174 -34.24 5.65 -20.56
CA GLN A 174 -33.86 7.06 -20.54
C GLN A 174 -33.60 7.69 -19.16
N ASP A 175 -32.35 7.59 -18.68
CA ASP A 175 -31.76 8.69 -17.92
C ASP A 175 -30.25 8.71 -18.22
N LYS A 176 -29.87 9.42 -19.28
CA LYS A 176 -28.49 9.58 -19.72
C LYS A 176 -27.79 10.78 -19.07
N ASP A 177 -28.39 11.42 -18.07
CA ASP A 177 -27.94 12.77 -17.67
C ASP A 177 -27.55 12.96 -16.19
N HIS A 178 -27.51 11.92 -15.35
CA HIS A 178 -27.12 12.08 -13.93
C HIS A 178 -25.95 11.18 -13.47
N ASP A 179 -25.08 10.71 -14.36
CA ASP A 179 -23.96 9.83 -13.99
C ASP A 179 -22.63 10.58 -13.74
N HIS A 180 -22.70 11.80 -13.19
CA HIS A 180 -21.60 12.29 -12.35
C HIS A 180 -21.81 11.71 -10.95
N VAL A 181 -21.42 10.44 -10.75
CA VAL A 181 -21.12 10.00 -9.39
C VAL A 181 -19.95 10.86 -8.93
N GLU A 182 -20.27 11.87 -8.11
CA GLU A 182 -19.31 12.76 -7.47
C GLU A 182 -18.08 11.96 -7.01
N GLY A 183 -16.90 12.49 -7.31
CA GLY A 183 -15.63 11.85 -7.03
C GLY A 183 -15.51 11.40 -5.58
N PHE A 184 -14.55 10.50 -5.35
CA PHE A 184 -14.23 9.92 -4.04
C PHE A 184 -14.35 10.93 -2.88
N PHE A 185 -15.13 10.58 -1.85
CA PHE A 185 -15.35 11.43 -0.67
C PHE A 185 -14.04 11.65 0.10
N ARG A 186 -13.54 12.89 0.08
CA ARG A 186 -12.48 13.34 0.98
C ARG A 186 -13.07 14.14 2.12
N ALA A 187 -12.46 14.03 3.30
CA ALA A 187 -12.85 14.78 4.48
C ALA A 187 -12.37 16.24 4.42
N THR A 188 -12.53 16.91 3.26
CA THR A 188 -12.16 18.32 3.06
C THR A 188 -12.95 19.25 3.98
N ALA A 189 -14.13 18.86 4.44
CA ALA A 189 -14.88 19.61 5.45
C ALA A 189 -14.20 19.63 6.84
N LEU A 190 -13.26 18.71 7.11
CA LEU A 190 -12.47 18.69 8.35
C LEU A 190 -11.20 19.53 8.27
N GLN A 191 -10.91 20.09 7.09
CA GLN A 191 -9.75 20.92 6.89
C GLN A 191 -9.85 22.24 7.67
N SER A 192 -8.70 22.72 8.12
CA SER A 192 -8.62 24.01 8.79
C SER A 192 -9.04 25.12 7.84
N SER A 193 -9.57 26.21 8.40
CA SER A 193 -9.72 27.44 7.61
C SER A 193 -8.37 27.85 7.04
N GLY A 194 -8.33 28.29 5.77
CA GLY A 194 -7.09 28.66 5.06
C GLY A 194 -6.25 29.74 5.75
N SER A 195 -6.77 30.38 6.81
CA SER A 195 -6.06 31.28 7.69
C SER A 195 -4.80 30.69 8.31
N CYS A 196 -4.74 29.38 8.62
CA CYS A 196 -3.55 28.79 9.25
C CYS A 196 -2.36 28.80 8.29
N VAL A 197 -2.54 28.37 7.04
CA VAL A 197 -1.47 28.39 6.03
C VAL A 197 -1.10 29.81 5.64
N ALA A 198 -2.07 30.73 5.58
CA ALA A 198 -1.81 32.14 5.30
C ALA A 198 -0.85 32.80 6.31
N LEU A 199 -0.84 32.37 7.58
CA LEU A 199 0.08 32.86 8.61
C LEU A 199 1.53 32.35 8.42
N ALA A 200 1.77 31.37 7.56
CA ALA A 200 3.09 30.77 7.39
C ALA A 200 4.15 31.77 6.92
N LYS A 201 3.76 32.74 6.09
CA LYS A 201 4.66 33.79 5.58
C LYS A 201 5.29 34.61 6.71
N ALA A 202 4.62 34.76 7.87
CA ALA A 202 5.17 35.47 9.02
C ALA A 202 6.35 34.73 9.67
N TYR A 203 6.48 33.43 9.43
CA TYR A 203 7.56 32.58 9.94
C TYR A 203 8.67 32.37 8.90
N PHE A 204 8.54 32.92 7.70
CA PHE A 204 9.58 32.80 6.68
C PHE A 204 10.77 33.67 7.06
N PRO A 205 11.99 33.10 7.17
CA PRO A 205 13.17 33.91 7.37
C PRO A 205 13.40 34.81 6.14
N PRO A 206 14.21 35.88 6.24
CA PRO A 206 14.69 36.60 5.08
C PRO A 206 15.25 35.66 4.01
N LYS A 207 14.96 35.91 2.73
CA LYS A 207 15.28 35.00 1.61
C LYS A 207 16.72 34.49 1.61
N HIS A 208 17.70 35.37 1.85
CA HIS A 208 19.11 34.99 1.93
C HIS A 208 19.44 34.02 3.08
N ILE A 209 18.73 34.12 4.22
CA ILE A 209 18.83 33.18 5.34
C ILE A 209 18.17 31.85 4.96
N ALA A 210 17.01 31.89 4.30
CA ALA A 210 16.33 30.69 3.81
C ALA A 210 17.22 29.89 2.84
N GLU A 211 17.90 30.58 1.92
CA GLU A 211 18.86 29.99 0.99
C GLU A 211 20.07 29.40 1.71
N PHE A 212 20.61 30.11 2.70
CA PHE A 212 21.70 29.60 3.54
C PHE A 212 21.30 28.32 4.30
N LEU A 213 20.15 28.32 4.98
CA LEU A 213 19.66 27.14 5.72
C LEU A 213 19.35 25.97 4.78
N THR A 214 18.80 26.25 3.59
CA THR A 214 18.59 25.25 2.55
C THR A 214 19.90 24.62 2.13
N ASN A 215 20.93 25.42 1.87
CA ASN A 215 22.26 24.89 1.52
C ASN A 215 22.86 24.08 2.67
N ALA A 216 22.68 24.50 3.94
CA ALA A 216 23.13 23.75 5.11
C ALA A 216 22.47 22.37 5.19
N PHE A 217 21.14 22.32 4.98
CA PHE A 217 20.40 21.07 4.89
C PHE A 217 20.91 20.18 3.74
N LEU A 218 21.01 20.69 2.52
CA LEU A 218 21.43 19.89 1.36
C LEU A 218 22.87 19.37 1.48
N THR A 219 23.75 20.13 2.14
CA THR A 219 25.17 19.75 2.28
C THR A 219 25.38 18.75 3.41
N PHE A 220 24.66 18.90 4.53
CA PHE A 220 24.95 18.17 5.77
C PHE A 220 23.78 17.32 6.30
N GLY A 221 22.55 17.72 6.04
CA GLY A 221 21.34 16.99 6.45
C GLY A 221 20.90 15.93 5.45
N GLU A 222 20.96 16.21 4.14
CA GLU A 222 20.62 15.27 3.07
C GLU A 222 21.81 14.37 2.75
N THR A 223 21.92 13.23 3.44
CA THR A 223 23.08 12.32 3.26
C THR A 223 22.73 11.00 2.59
N ASN A 224 21.63 10.34 2.98
CA ASN A 224 21.36 8.96 2.57
C ASN A 224 19.94 8.69 2.03
N TYR A 225 19.03 9.66 2.15
CA TYR A 225 17.62 9.49 1.81
C TYR A 225 17.13 10.62 0.92
N PHE A 226 16.17 10.30 0.05
CA PHE A 226 15.56 11.29 -0.83
C PHE A 226 14.35 11.93 -0.16
N TYR A 227 14.35 13.26 -0.08
CA TYR A 227 13.22 14.05 0.44
C TYR A 227 12.53 14.84 -0.65
N PHE A 228 13.28 15.44 -1.57
CA PHE A 228 12.75 16.20 -2.70
C PHE A 228 13.83 16.39 -3.76
N HIS A 229 13.42 16.78 -4.96
CA HIS A 229 14.35 17.19 -6.01
C HIS A 229 14.78 18.64 -5.79
N GLU A 230 16.09 18.90 -5.73
CA GLU A 230 16.63 20.23 -5.38
C GLU A 230 16.13 21.34 -6.32
N ALA A 231 16.15 21.12 -7.64
CA ALA A 231 15.72 22.15 -8.59
C ALA A 231 14.26 22.57 -8.36
N THR A 232 13.38 21.57 -8.17
CA THR A 232 11.95 21.80 -7.90
C THR A 232 11.75 22.50 -6.56
N PHE A 233 12.54 22.14 -5.55
CA PHE A 233 12.50 22.81 -4.25
C PHE A 233 12.89 24.30 -4.37
N ARG A 234 13.96 24.61 -5.10
CA ARG A 234 14.41 26.00 -5.32
C ARG A 234 13.40 26.83 -6.12
N GLU A 235 12.77 26.24 -7.13
CA GLU A 235 11.67 26.88 -7.86
C GLU A 235 10.48 27.19 -6.95
N LYS A 236 10.09 26.23 -6.10
CA LYS A 236 9.02 26.44 -5.12
C LYS A 236 9.37 27.48 -4.07
N LEU A 237 10.62 27.48 -3.60
CA LEU A 237 11.14 28.51 -2.71
C LEU A 237 10.93 29.90 -3.34
N GLU A 238 11.42 30.12 -4.56
CA GLU A 238 11.25 31.39 -5.27
C GLU A 238 9.78 31.78 -5.40
N PHE A 239 8.93 30.83 -5.80
CA PHE A 239 7.50 31.03 -5.94
C PHE A 239 6.84 31.53 -4.65
N TYR A 240 7.13 30.93 -3.49
CA TYR A 240 6.49 31.33 -2.24
C TYR A 240 7.01 32.66 -1.66
N TYR A 241 8.23 33.08 -2.02
CA TYR A 241 8.74 34.42 -1.66
C TYR A 241 8.20 35.52 -2.58
N THR A 242 7.78 35.19 -3.80
CA THR A 242 7.31 36.16 -4.81
C THR A 242 5.79 36.25 -4.92
N ILE A 243 5.06 35.21 -4.50
CA ILE A 243 3.59 35.18 -4.60
C ILE A 243 2.93 36.29 -3.78
N GLU A 244 2.08 37.08 -4.43
CA GLU A 244 1.30 38.14 -3.78
C GLU A 244 -0.05 37.63 -3.24
N HIS A 245 -0.58 36.55 -3.83
CA HIS A 245 -1.84 35.95 -3.39
C HIS A 245 -1.73 35.25 -2.02
N PRO A 246 -2.85 35.17 -1.27
CA PRO A 246 -2.88 34.46 0.00
C PRO A 246 -2.66 32.96 -0.22
N LEU A 247 -1.92 32.33 0.69
CA LEU A 247 -1.68 30.89 0.66
C LEU A 247 -2.99 30.13 0.92
N SER A 248 -3.15 29.02 0.22
CA SER A 248 -4.28 28.12 0.32
C SER A 248 -3.90 26.84 1.07
N ILE A 249 -4.89 26.01 1.39
CA ILE A 249 -4.63 24.72 2.02
C ILE A 249 -3.82 23.76 1.15
N ASN A 250 -3.91 23.90 -0.18
CA ASN A 250 -3.15 23.07 -1.12
C ASN A 250 -1.63 23.34 -1.01
N ASP A 251 -1.25 24.50 -0.46
CA ASP A 251 0.15 24.88 -0.26
C ASP A 251 0.73 24.29 1.02
N ALA A 252 -0.09 23.79 1.95
CA ALA A 252 0.33 23.33 3.28
C ALA A 252 1.47 22.29 3.23
N GLY A 253 1.42 21.36 2.28
CA GLY A 253 2.46 20.35 2.05
C GLY A 253 3.82 20.99 1.79
N TRP A 254 3.91 21.80 0.74
CA TRP A 254 5.14 22.49 0.36
C TRP A 254 5.62 23.49 1.41
N ILE A 255 4.70 24.23 2.04
CA ILE A 255 5.04 25.17 3.11
C ILE A 255 5.67 24.41 4.29
N CYS A 256 5.09 23.28 4.72
CA CYS A 256 5.67 22.46 5.77
C CYS A 256 7.05 21.92 5.35
N THR A 257 7.21 21.44 4.10
CA THR A 257 8.49 21.02 3.55
C THR A 257 9.55 22.13 3.65
N LEU A 258 9.24 23.34 3.20
CA LEU A 258 10.14 24.50 3.29
C LEU A 258 10.55 24.81 4.74
N LEU A 259 9.56 24.98 5.62
CA LEU A 259 9.79 25.33 7.02
C LEU A 259 10.63 24.27 7.73
N MET A 260 10.37 22.98 7.47
CA MET A 260 11.13 21.89 8.07
C MET A 260 12.54 21.78 7.48
N THR A 261 12.73 22.05 6.19
CA THR A 261 14.08 22.17 5.61
C THR A 261 14.87 23.29 6.28
N PHE A 262 14.26 24.45 6.55
CA PHE A 262 14.93 25.54 7.27
C PHE A 262 15.24 25.15 8.72
N ALA A 263 14.29 24.52 9.41
CA ALA A 263 14.46 24.09 10.79
C ALA A 263 15.57 23.03 10.96
N ILE A 264 15.70 22.10 10.03
CA ILE A 264 16.83 21.17 10.01
C ILE A 264 18.13 21.90 9.63
N GLY A 265 18.04 22.86 8.71
CA GLY A 265 19.16 23.72 8.35
C GLY A 265 19.76 24.47 9.55
N THR A 266 18.95 24.89 10.54
CA THR A 266 19.48 25.55 11.75
C THR A 266 20.32 24.61 12.61
N GLN A 267 19.95 23.33 12.69
CA GLN A 267 20.73 22.30 13.40
C GLN A 267 22.14 22.14 12.82
N PHE A 268 22.33 22.48 11.54
CA PHE A 268 23.60 22.35 10.81
C PHE A 268 24.25 23.68 10.44
N ALA A 269 23.65 24.83 10.81
CA ALA A 269 24.15 26.16 10.45
C ALA A 269 25.58 26.41 10.92
N HIS A 270 25.93 25.89 12.11
CA HIS A 270 27.27 26.00 12.68
C HIS A 270 28.35 25.31 11.83
N MET A 271 28.01 24.28 11.05
CA MET A 271 28.96 23.57 10.19
C MET A 271 29.30 24.32 8.90
N GLN A 272 28.44 25.24 8.44
CA GLN A 272 28.74 26.12 7.29
C GLN A 272 29.57 27.34 7.68
N THR A 273 29.47 27.79 8.94
CA THR A 273 30.22 28.95 9.42
C THR A 273 31.61 28.56 9.94
N LYS A 274 32.64 29.34 9.62
CA LYS A 274 33.98 29.15 10.21
C LYS A 274 33.89 29.30 11.74
N PRO A 275 34.50 28.40 12.53
CA PRO A 275 34.42 28.46 13.99
C PRO A 275 35.01 29.79 14.47
N THR A 276 34.15 30.63 15.05
CA THR A 276 34.55 31.89 15.70
C THR A 276 34.67 31.62 17.20
N PRO A 277 35.75 32.04 17.88
CA PRO A 277 36.00 31.69 19.29
C PRO A 277 34.89 32.14 20.26
N ALA A 278 34.03 33.08 19.87
CA ALA A 278 32.88 33.53 20.65
C ALA A 278 31.72 32.52 20.72
N ARG A 279 31.55 31.62 19.74
CA ARG A 279 30.43 30.66 19.71
C ARG A 279 30.68 29.39 20.53
N ALA A 280 31.93 29.11 20.90
CA ALA A 280 32.28 27.93 21.71
C ALA A 280 31.81 28.02 23.18
N ALA A 281 31.41 29.22 23.64
CA ALA A 281 30.98 29.47 25.02
C ALA A 281 29.46 29.49 25.22
N ALA A 282 28.65 29.41 24.15
CA ALA A 282 27.19 29.47 24.19
C ALA A 282 26.62 28.11 23.75
N VAL A 283 26.65 27.12 24.65
CA VAL A 283 26.30 25.71 24.33
C VAL A 283 24.91 25.30 24.84
N GLU A 284 24.21 26.13 25.62
CA GLU A 284 22.94 25.71 26.24
C GLU A 284 21.67 26.42 25.72
N ASP A 285 21.78 27.47 24.90
CA ASP A 285 20.61 28.15 24.29
C ASP A 285 21.06 28.99 23.08
N SER A 286 21.45 28.32 21.97
CA SER A 286 21.83 29.06 20.76
C SER A 286 20.59 29.71 20.15
N PRO A 287 20.64 30.98 19.70
CA PRO A 287 19.51 31.62 19.01
C PRO A 287 19.03 30.83 17.78
N ASP A 288 19.93 30.04 17.17
CA ASP A 288 19.62 29.17 16.03
C ASP A 288 18.67 28.01 16.44
N ASP A 289 18.75 27.53 17.68
CA ASP A 289 17.89 26.46 18.21
C ASP A 289 16.46 26.96 18.45
N GLN A 290 16.32 28.20 18.92
CA GLN A 290 15.02 28.85 19.10
C GLN A 290 14.30 29.08 17.77
N ILE A 291 15.01 29.51 16.72
CA ILE A 291 14.44 29.69 15.38
C ILE A 291 13.95 28.35 14.82
N GLY A 292 14.78 27.31 14.91
CA GLY A 292 14.39 25.95 14.47
C GLY A 292 13.14 25.44 15.20
N LEU A 293 13.06 25.68 16.52
CA LEU A 293 11.92 25.29 17.33
C LEU A 293 10.63 26.05 16.97
N GLU A 294 10.70 27.34 16.67
CA GLU A 294 9.55 28.13 16.23
C GLU A 294 9.01 27.66 14.87
N LEU A 295 9.91 27.39 13.92
CA LEU A 295 9.56 26.81 12.62
C LEU A 295 8.87 25.46 12.80
N TYR A 296 9.43 24.56 13.62
CA TYR A 296 8.83 23.27 13.94
C TYR A 296 7.44 23.40 14.58
N ARG A 297 7.29 24.28 15.58
CA ARG A 297 6.01 24.52 16.26
C ARG A 297 4.93 25.00 15.30
N PHE A 298 5.30 25.85 14.32
CA PHE A 298 4.36 26.27 13.30
C PHE A 298 4.01 25.13 12.34
N SER A 299 5.00 24.36 11.87
CA SER A 299 4.78 23.18 11.02
C SER A 299 3.82 22.17 11.66
N CYS A 300 3.89 21.99 12.98
CA CYS A 300 2.95 21.12 13.71
C CYS A 300 1.48 21.56 13.59
N ARG A 301 1.21 22.85 13.38
CA ARG A 301 -0.17 23.36 13.17
C ARG A 301 -0.75 22.94 11.82
N LEU A 302 0.11 22.61 10.86
CA LEU A 302 -0.29 22.18 9.51
C LEU A 302 -0.63 20.67 9.46
N ILE A 303 -0.24 19.90 10.47
CA ILE A 303 -0.40 18.43 10.49
C ILE A 303 -1.84 17.96 10.19
N PRO A 304 -2.91 18.54 10.75
CA PRO A 304 -4.27 18.12 10.43
C PRO A 304 -4.57 18.22 8.92
N ASP A 305 -4.16 19.33 8.30
CA ASP A 305 -4.37 19.56 6.87
C ASP A 305 -3.51 18.60 6.03
N LEU A 306 -2.27 18.32 6.45
CA LEU A 306 -1.40 17.34 5.79
C LEU A 306 -2.01 15.93 5.79
N ILE A 307 -2.58 15.49 6.93
CA ILE A 307 -3.23 14.18 7.05
C ILE A 307 -4.43 14.07 6.11
N THR A 308 -5.23 15.14 5.98
CA THR A 308 -6.40 15.13 5.08
C THR A 308 -6.02 15.23 3.61
N ALA A 309 -4.96 15.97 3.29
CA ALA A 309 -4.49 16.16 1.92
C ALA A 309 -3.88 14.87 1.36
N ALA A 310 -3.13 14.12 2.16
CA ALA A 310 -2.48 12.87 1.78
C ALA A 310 -1.98 12.93 0.32
N SER A 311 -0.91 13.69 0.07
CA SER A 311 -0.26 13.89 -1.24
C SER A 311 1.24 13.52 -1.20
N VAL A 312 1.93 13.61 -2.34
CA VAL A 312 3.40 13.52 -2.41
C VAL A 312 4.07 14.46 -1.40
N GLU A 313 3.66 15.72 -1.38
CA GLU A 313 4.21 16.74 -0.48
C GLU A 313 4.00 16.40 1.00
N THR A 314 2.87 15.78 1.35
CA THR A 314 2.61 15.39 2.73
C THR A 314 3.58 14.29 3.20
N VAL A 315 3.97 13.37 2.30
CA VAL A 315 5.01 12.37 2.60
C VAL A 315 6.34 13.09 2.86
N GLN A 316 6.72 14.04 2.00
CA GLN A 316 7.95 14.81 2.15
C GLN A 316 7.97 15.59 3.48
N ALA A 317 6.87 16.26 3.81
CA ALA A 317 6.70 16.99 5.06
C ALA A 317 6.86 16.09 6.30
N PHE A 318 6.22 14.93 6.33
CA PHE A 318 6.34 14.01 7.46
C PHE A 318 7.74 13.37 7.58
N LEU A 319 8.42 13.09 6.46
CA LEU A 319 9.81 12.65 6.50
C LEU A 319 10.71 13.71 7.13
N LEU A 320 10.57 14.98 6.74
CA LEU A 320 11.37 16.07 7.29
C LEU A 320 11.03 16.36 8.76
N LEU A 321 9.75 16.25 9.17
CA LEU A 321 9.37 16.30 10.59
C LEU A 321 10.09 15.21 11.39
N GLY A 322 10.12 13.98 10.88
CA GLY A 322 10.83 12.87 11.50
C GLY A 322 12.33 13.15 11.64
N VAL A 323 12.98 13.64 10.57
CA VAL A 323 14.41 13.98 10.56
C VAL A 323 14.74 15.06 11.59
N TYR A 324 13.95 16.13 11.64
CA TYR A 324 14.16 17.21 12.61
C TYR A 324 14.09 16.72 14.05
N THR A 325 13.13 15.83 14.35
CA THR A 325 12.98 15.28 15.70
C THR A 325 13.97 14.17 16.03
N LEU A 326 14.70 13.63 15.04
CA LEU A 326 15.58 12.48 15.26
C LEU A 326 16.67 12.75 16.31
N PRO A 327 17.41 13.87 16.31
CA PRO A 327 18.40 14.15 17.36
C PRO A 327 17.79 14.43 18.74
N ILE A 328 16.49 14.75 18.79
CA ILE A 328 15.78 15.20 19.99
C ILE A 328 15.06 14.03 20.69
N ASP A 329 14.34 13.21 19.91
CA ASP A 329 13.48 12.12 20.38
C ASP A 329 13.32 11.03 19.30
N THR A 330 14.33 10.14 19.20
CA THR A 330 14.36 9.07 18.19
C THR A 330 13.25 8.03 18.35
N SER A 331 12.88 7.68 19.58
CA SER A 331 11.93 6.59 19.86
C SER A 331 10.49 7.05 20.04
N GLY A 332 10.25 8.36 20.23
CA GLY A 332 8.91 8.94 20.30
C GLY A 332 8.48 9.57 18.97
N LEU A 333 8.67 10.88 18.84
CA LEU A 333 8.10 11.67 17.74
C LEU A 333 8.63 11.27 16.36
N ALA A 334 9.92 10.99 16.22
CA ALA A 334 10.50 10.60 14.93
C ALA A 334 9.84 9.33 14.38
N TYR A 335 9.63 8.32 15.24
CA TYR A 335 8.92 7.08 14.89
C TYR A 335 7.48 7.36 14.43
N ILE A 336 6.76 8.23 15.13
CA ILE A 336 5.37 8.60 14.77
C ILE A 336 5.34 9.28 13.40
N TYR A 337 6.25 10.23 13.15
CA TYR A 337 6.29 10.96 11.88
C TYR A 337 6.67 10.06 10.70
N TYR A 338 7.64 9.16 10.84
CA TYR A 338 7.94 8.18 9.80
C TYR A 338 6.78 7.20 9.56
N GLY A 339 6.09 6.77 10.62
CA GLY A 339 4.87 5.97 10.50
C GLY A 339 3.74 6.71 9.76
N LEU A 340 3.59 8.02 9.97
CA LEU A 340 2.66 8.86 9.22
C LEU A 340 3.08 9.00 7.75
N ALA A 341 4.37 9.21 7.48
CA ALA A 341 4.89 9.29 6.11
C ALA A 341 4.57 8.01 5.31
N ILE A 342 4.77 6.83 5.90
CA ILE A 342 4.40 5.55 5.28
C ILE A 342 2.90 5.46 5.01
N LYS A 343 2.06 5.86 5.96
CA LYS A 343 0.60 5.84 5.78
C LYS A 343 0.16 6.77 4.65
N MET A 344 0.71 7.98 4.58
CA MET A 344 0.42 8.91 3.48
C MET A 344 0.91 8.37 2.14
N ALA A 345 2.09 7.73 2.09
CA ALA A 345 2.62 7.11 0.88
C ALA A 345 1.73 5.96 0.37
N ILE A 346 1.23 5.11 1.27
CA ILE A 346 0.30 4.02 0.95
C ILE A 346 -1.06 4.57 0.49
N GLN A 347 -1.59 5.60 1.16
CA GLN A 347 -2.84 6.26 0.75
C GLN A 347 -2.75 6.87 -0.65
N ASN A 348 -1.56 7.30 -1.07
CA ASN A 348 -1.27 7.75 -2.43
C ASN A 348 -0.88 6.65 -3.40
N GLY A 349 -0.84 5.38 -2.99
CA GLY A 349 -0.48 4.27 -3.87
C GLY A 349 0.98 4.24 -4.30
N MET A 350 1.90 4.86 -3.55
CA MET A 350 3.33 4.88 -3.92
C MET A 350 3.99 3.50 -3.77
N HIS A 351 3.39 2.59 -3.01
CA HIS A 351 3.83 1.20 -2.83
C HIS A 351 3.46 0.27 -3.99
N ARG A 352 2.74 0.77 -5.00
CA ARG A 352 2.27 0.00 -6.15
C ARG A 352 2.84 0.58 -7.44
N LYS A 353 3.02 -0.31 -8.44
CA LYS A 353 3.42 0.10 -9.78
C LYS A 353 2.24 0.78 -10.47
N LEU A 354 2.51 1.94 -11.06
CA LEU A 354 1.58 2.61 -11.96
C LEU A 354 1.69 1.99 -13.36
N SER A 355 0.56 1.82 -14.06
CA SER A 355 0.57 1.39 -15.46
C SER A 355 1.27 2.45 -16.34
N GLU A 356 2.13 1.97 -17.23
CA GLU A 356 2.87 2.80 -18.18
C GLU A 356 1.89 3.60 -19.06
N GLY A 357 2.03 4.93 -19.09
CA GLY A 357 1.23 5.83 -19.94
C GLY A 357 0.32 6.82 -19.22
N ASN A 358 0.01 6.65 -17.93
CA ASN A 358 -0.92 7.53 -17.21
C ASN A 358 -0.25 8.73 -16.50
N VAL A 359 1.06 8.70 -16.29
CA VAL A 359 1.79 9.68 -15.47
C VAL A 359 3.16 9.96 -16.08
N ALA A 360 3.61 11.22 -16.00
CA ALA A 360 4.93 11.63 -16.47
C ALA A 360 6.06 10.87 -15.74
N PRO A 361 7.17 10.53 -16.44
CA PRO A 361 8.24 9.73 -15.87
C PRO A 361 8.92 10.40 -14.66
N GLU A 362 9.02 11.74 -14.62
CA GLU A 362 9.63 12.43 -13.47
C GLU A 362 8.79 12.23 -12.19
N ILE A 363 7.47 12.26 -12.31
CA ILE A 363 6.55 12.05 -11.18
C ILE A 363 6.65 10.62 -10.67
N MET A 364 6.78 9.64 -11.57
CA MET A 364 6.97 8.24 -11.19
C MET A 364 8.29 8.03 -10.42
N GLU A 365 9.38 8.65 -10.88
CA GLU A 365 10.68 8.57 -10.22
C GLU A 365 10.64 9.16 -8.81
N ILE A 366 10.05 10.36 -8.64
CA ILE A 366 9.90 11.01 -7.33
C ILE A 366 9.12 10.12 -6.37
N ARG A 367 7.99 9.54 -6.82
CA ARG A 367 7.15 8.65 -6.01
C ARG A 367 7.90 7.40 -5.57
N ASN A 368 8.66 6.78 -6.48
CA ASN A 368 9.46 5.60 -6.18
C ASN A 368 10.56 5.90 -5.16
N ARG A 369 11.34 6.97 -5.37
CA ARG A 369 12.42 7.36 -4.46
C ARG A 369 11.90 7.73 -3.07
N LEU A 370 10.77 8.44 -3.00
CA LEU A 370 10.12 8.76 -1.72
C LEU A 370 9.61 7.51 -1.00
N TRP A 371 8.97 6.59 -1.71
CA TRP A 371 8.51 5.33 -1.14
C TRP A 371 9.66 4.57 -0.48
N TRP A 372 10.76 4.38 -1.21
CA TRP A 372 11.91 3.64 -0.69
C TRP A 372 12.61 4.38 0.46
N SER A 373 12.69 5.71 0.40
CA SER A 373 13.25 6.51 1.49
C SER A 373 12.39 6.41 2.76
N ALA A 374 11.07 6.52 2.63
CA ALA A 374 10.16 6.35 3.75
C ALA A 374 10.23 4.93 4.33
N TYR A 375 10.23 3.91 3.47
CA TYR A 375 10.33 2.51 3.88
C TYR A 375 11.63 2.20 4.63
N SER A 376 12.74 2.78 4.18
CA SER A 376 14.04 2.59 4.81
C SER A 376 14.23 3.38 6.11
N LEU A 377 13.51 4.49 6.31
CA LEU A 377 13.56 5.29 7.54
C LEU A 377 12.64 4.75 8.65
N GLU A 378 11.53 4.10 8.29
CA GLU A 378 10.59 3.54 9.27
C GLU A 378 11.05 2.19 9.84
N ARG A 379 11.78 1.41 9.04
CA ARG A 379 12.29 0.08 9.39
C ARG A 379 13.54 0.13 10.25
#